data_AF-A0A9P0MLA8-F1
#
_entry.id   AF-A0A9P0MLA8-F1
#
_cell.length_a   1.000
_cell.length_b   1.000
_cell.length_c   1.000
_cell.angle_alpha   90.00
_cell.angle_beta   90.00
_cell.angle_gamma   90.00
#
_symmetry.space_group_name_H-M   'P 1'
#
loop_
_entity.id
_entity.type
_entity.pdbx_description
1 polymer ?
#
loop_
_entity_poly.entity_id
_entity_poly.type
_entity_poly.pdbx_seq_one_letter_code
_entity_poly.pdbx_strand_id
1 'polypeptide(L)'
;MERTRNSWKCPIFGDLNDLKDNVLPTYGDVMRFYEWTRHRLKYERETNKEPTYKEIEAIVVARLIEIWAKSSIPTVEPKRMKVMLQTYHLKCKNLLKSNPRIPKNTLEGFRLGSKALFDISACKCQEFLKCACPKNKKIPARERGFITDQRTARQMVIGALDVVTTTKITKTLKRKSIRENSKSKRLKKPKHVRKS
;
A
#
# COMPACT_ATOMS: atom_id res chain seq x y z
N MET A 1 -17.23 21.85 -23.00
CA MET A 1 -16.46 20.96 -23.90
C MET A 1 -16.09 19.71 -23.12
N GLU A 2 -16.85 18.63 -23.29
CA GLU A 2 -16.49 17.31 -22.76
C GLU A 2 -15.27 16.80 -23.50
N ARG A 3 -14.13 16.69 -22.80
CA ARG A 3 -12.90 16.13 -23.36
C ARG A 3 -12.85 14.65 -23.00
N THR A 4 -12.99 13.82 -24.03
CA THR A 4 -12.70 12.40 -24.10
C THR A 4 -11.60 11.97 -23.14
N ARG A 5 -11.85 10.88 -22.39
CA ARG A 5 -10.87 10.18 -21.53
C ARG A 5 -9.52 10.06 -22.27
N ASN A 6 -8.60 10.99 -22.05
CA ASN A 6 -7.20 10.75 -22.37
C ASN A 6 -6.80 9.58 -21.47
N SER A 7 -6.72 8.38 -22.02
CA SER A 7 -6.20 7.22 -21.29
C SER A 7 -4.72 7.49 -21.07
N TRP A 8 -4.40 8.11 -19.94
CA TRP A 8 -3.02 8.27 -19.54
C TRP A 8 -2.43 6.87 -19.40
N LYS A 9 -1.22 6.65 -19.92
CA LYS A 9 -0.58 5.33 -19.93
C LYS A 9 0.75 5.39 -19.18
N CYS A 10 0.94 4.45 -18.27
CA CYS A 10 2.23 4.07 -17.77
C CYS A 10 3.02 3.39 -18.91
N PRO A 11 4.26 3.82 -19.19
CA PRO A 11 5.11 3.19 -20.20
C PRO A 11 5.32 1.69 -19.97
N ILE A 12 5.28 1.26 -18.70
CA ILE A 12 5.50 -0.12 -18.31
C ILE A 12 4.17 -0.89 -18.25
N PHE A 13 3.14 -0.33 -17.60
CA PHE A 13 1.94 -1.08 -17.20
C PHE A 13 0.67 -0.74 -17.99
N GLY A 14 0.74 0.16 -18.97
CA GLY A 14 -0.44 0.59 -19.73
C GLY A 14 -1.33 1.53 -18.93
N ASP A 15 -2.65 1.40 -19.07
CA ASP A 15 -3.61 2.41 -18.61
C ASP A 15 -3.50 2.74 -17.11
N LEU A 16 -3.46 4.03 -16.81
CA LEU A 16 -3.47 4.57 -15.45
C LEU A 16 -4.86 4.48 -14.87
N ASN A 17 -4.97 3.88 -13.68
CA ASN A 17 -6.25 3.66 -13.01
C ASN A 17 -6.08 3.83 -11.50
N ASP A 18 -7.18 4.18 -10.83
CA ASP A 18 -7.27 4.13 -9.37
C ASP A 18 -7.20 2.67 -8.86
N LEU A 19 -6.85 2.50 -7.59
CA LEU A 19 -6.88 1.22 -6.92
C LEU A 19 -8.33 0.79 -6.65
N LYS A 20 -8.61 -0.47 -6.99
CA LYS A 20 -9.89 -1.11 -6.65
C LYS A 20 -10.00 -1.31 -5.14
N ASP A 21 -11.18 -1.03 -4.60
CA ASP A 21 -11.44 -1.08 -3.16
C ASP A 21 -11.64 -2.50 -2.60
N ASN A 22 -11.95 -3.46 -3.46
CA ASN A 22 -12.37 -4.81 -3.10
C ASN A 22 -11.29 -5.87 -3.35
N VAL A 23 -10.06 -5.49 -3.73
CA VAL A 23 -8.96 -6.45 -3.94
C VAL A 23 -7.66 -5.88 -3.39
N LEU A 24 -6.78 -6.73 -2.87
CA LEU A 24 -5.47 -6.27 -2.41
C LEU A 24 -4.59 -5.96 -3.63
N PRO A 25 -3.89 -4.82 -3.70
CA PRO A 25 -3.19 -4.39 -4.91
C PRO A 25 -1.92 -5.23 -5.21
N THR A 26 -1.62 -5.40 -6.49
CA THR A 26 -0.33 -5.91 -6.99
C THR A 26 0.70 -4.79 -7.10
N TYR A 27 1.97 -5.13 -7.30
CA TYR A 27 3.01 -4.13 -7.61
C TYR A 27 2.64 -3.28 -8.84
N GLY A 28 2.10 -3.90 -9.89
CA GLY A 28 1.63 -3.22 -11.09
C GLY A 28 0.47 -2.25 -10.80
N ASP A 29 -0.49 -2.65 -9.96
CA ASP A 29 -1.60 -1.77 -9.54
C ASP A 29 -1.09 -0.54 -8.79
N VAL A 30 -0.15 -0.74 -7.84
CA VAL A 30 0.43 0.37 -7.07
C VAL A 30 1.18 1.35 -7.98
N MET A 31 1.93 0.88 -8.97
CA MET A 31 2.63 1.76 -9.90
C MET A 31 1.69 2.49 -10.86
N ARG A 32 0.63 1.83 -11.33
CA ARG A 32 -0.41 2.50 -12.14
C ARG A 32 -1.10 3.61 -11.33
N PHE A 33 -1.42 3.33 -10.08
CA PHE A 33 -2.00 4.34 -9.19
C PHE A 33 -1.03 5.47 -8.83
N TYR A 34 0.26 5.16 -8.66
CA TYR A 34 1.30 6.16 -8.45
C TYR A 34 1.36 7.16 -9.61
N GLU A 35 1.41 6.67 -10.85
CA GLU A 35 1.43 7.54 -12.03
C GLU A 35 0.10 8.27 -12.20
N TRP A 36 -1.04 7.62 -11.95
CA TRP A 36 -2.35 8.27 -11.96
C TRP A 36 -2.38 9.45 -10.98
N THR A 37 -1.87 9.25 -9.76
CA THR A 37 -1.79 10.27 -8.72
C THR A 37 -0.86 11.41 -9.12
N ARG A 38 0.31 11.10 -9.70
CA ARG A 38 1.25 12.10 -10.23
C ARG A 38 0.58 12.99 -11.27
N HIS A 39 -0.09 12.40 -12.26
CA HIS A 39 -0.75 13.17 -13.30
C HIS A 39 -1.95 13.97 -12.77
N ARG A 40 -2.75 13.39 -11.85
CA ARG A 40 -3.85 14.09 -11.19
C ARG A 40 -3.36 15.33 -10.45
N LEU A 41 -2.32 15.20 -9.61
CA LEU A 41 -1.74 16.33 -8.88
C LEU A 41 -1.18 17.42 -9.79
N LYS A 42 -0.58 17.03 -10.93
CA LYS A 42 -0.09 17.99 -11.93
C LYS A 42 -1.25 18.78 -12.55
N TYR A 43 -2.35 18.09 -12.89
CA TYR A 43 -3.53 18.70 -13.47
C TYR A 43 -4.25 19.63 -12.48
N GLU A 44 -4.48 19.18 -11.24
CA GLU A 44 -5.16 19.95 -10.19
C GLU A 44 -4.45 21.25 -9.81
N ARG A 45 -3.14 21.31 -9.96
CA ARG A 45 -2.37 22.52 -9.63
C ARG A 45 -2.47 23.61 -10.69
N GLU A 46 -2.97 23.31 -11.88
CA GLU A 46 -2.92 24.20 -13.05
C GLU A 46 -1.51 24.75 -13.35
N THR A 47 -0.47 24.09 -12.80
CA THR A 47 0.93 24.44 -13.01
C THR A 47 1.62 23.30 -13.74
N ASN A 48 2.57 23.65 -14.61
CA ASN A 48 3.40 22.63 -15.29
C ASN A 48 4.44 21.98 -14.35
N LYS A 49 4.41 22.28 -13.04
CA LYS A 49 5.37 21.79 -12.06
C LYS A 49 5.10 20.33 -11.72
N GLU A 50 6.13 19.50 -11.85
CA GLU A 50 6.05 18.08 -11.46
C GLU A 50 5.87 17.94 -9.95
N PRO A 51 4.89 17.12 -9.49
CA PRO A 51 4.76 16.78 -8.09
C PRO A 51 6.00 16.06 -7.57
N THR A 52 6.37 16.35 -6.34
CA THR A 52 7.48 15.66 -5.69
C THR A 52 7.11 14.21 -5.39
N TYR A 53 8.12 13.35 -5.35
CA TYR A 53 7.95 11.95 -4.92
C TYR A 53 7.25 11.86 -3.55
N LYS A 54 7.52 12.80 -2.62
CA LYS A 54 6.96 12.78 -1.26
C LYS A 54 5.46 13.07 -1.23
N GLU A 55 4.99 13.97 -2.09
CA GLU A 55 3.56 14.27 -2.22
C GLU A 55 2.80 13.05 -2.75
N ILE A 56 3.34 12.40 -3.80
CA ILE A 56 2.72 11.20 -4.37
C ILE A 56 2.79 10.03 -3.37
N GLU A 57 3.95 9.81 -2.74
CA GLU A 57 4.16 8.76 -1.72
C GLU A 57 3.14 8.86 -0.58
N ALA A 58 2.84 10.07 -0.11
CA ALA A 58 1.89 10.27 0.97
C ALA A 58 0.48 9.76 0.60
N ILE A 59 0.01 10.09 -0.61
CA ILE A 59 -1.31 9.68 -1.11
C ILE A 59 -1.35 8.18 -1.37
N VAL A 60 -0.34 7.65 -2.03
CA VAL A 60 -0.26 6.21 -2.35
C VAL A 60 -0.24 5.36 -1.08
N VAL A 61 0.59 5.72 -0.11
CA VAL A 61 0.68 4.96 1.15
C VAL A 61 -0.62 5.05 1.96
N ALA A 62 -1.27 6.22 2.01
CA ALA A 62 -2.56 6.37 2.69
C ALA A 62 -3.62 5.44 2.08
N ARG A 63 -3.73 5.43 0.74
CA ARG A 63 -4.69 4.58 0.02
C ARG A 63 -4.42 3.08 0.24
N LEU A 64 -3.15 2.67 0.26
CA LEU A 64 -2.77 1.29 0.56
C LEU A 64 -3.20 0.87 1.97
N ILE A 65 -3.02 1.75 2.96
CA ILE A 65 -3.44 1.47 4.34
C ILE A 65 -4.96 1.28 4.41
N GLU A 66 -5.74 2.12 3.71
CA GLU A 66 -7.20 2.01 3.68
C GLU A 66 -7.67 0.68 3.10
N ILE A 67 -7.15 0.28 1.94
CA ILE A 67 -7.53 -0.98 1.28
C ILE A 67 -7.20 -2.18 2.17
N TRP A 68 -6.00 -2.20 2.76
CA TRP A 68 -5.59 -3.29 3.63
C TRP A 68 -6.30 -3.28 4.99
N ALA A 69 -6.79 -2.13 5.46
CA ALA A 69 -7.62 -2.07 6.66
C ALA A 69 -8.96 -2.80 6.45
N LYS A 70 -9.51 -2.79 5.23
CA LYS A 70 -10.77 -3.48 4.89
C LYS A 70 -10.65 -5.01 4.96
N SER A 71 -9.46 -5.57 4.73
CA SER A 71 -9.24 -7.02 4.82
C SER A 71 -8.99 -7.52 6.25
N SER A 72 -9.00 -6.65 7.26
CA SER A 72 -8.72 -7.02 8.67
C SER A 72 -7.36 -7.71 8.89
N ILE A 73 -6.44 -7.64 7.92
CA ILE A 73 -5.11 -8.24 7.98
C ILE A 73 -4.12 -7.25 8.62
N PRO A 74 -3.38 -7.64 9.68
CA PRO A 74 -2.35 -6.78 10.23
C PRO A 74 -1.25 -6.46 9.21
N THR A 75 -0.91 -5.18 9.07
CA THR A 75 0.11 -4.71 8.12
C THR A 75 1.43 -4.37 8.80
N VAL A 76 2.49 -4.27 7.99
CA VAL A 76 3.75 -3.64 8.37
C VAL A 76 3.54 -2.15 8.68
N GLU A 77 4.54 -1.51 9.28
CA GLU A 77 4.48 -0.08 9.57
C GLU A 77 4.59 0.76 8.30
N PRO A 78 4.01 1.98 8.26
CA PRO A 78 4.07 2.85 7.09
C PRO A 78 5.49 3.15 6.60
N LYS A 79 6.47 3.20 7.51
CA LYS A 79 7.89 3.37 7.15
C LYS A 79 8.38 2.24 6.22
N ARG A 80 7.98 1.00 6.49
CA ARG A 80 8.34 -0.14 5.63
C ARG A 80 7.62 -0.08 4.29
N MET A 81 6.35 0.33 4.27
CA MET A 81 5.59 0.51 3.02
C MET A 81 6.24 1.54 2.10
N LYS A 82 6.67 2.69 2.65
CA LYS A 82 7.40 3.74 1.93
C LYS A 82 8.67 3.19 1.29
N VAL A 83 9.46 2.41 2.03
CA VAL A 83 10.66 1.75 1.48
C VAL A 83 10.31 0.80 0.35
N MET A 84 9.28 -0.04 0.51
CA MET A 84 8.84 -0.96 -0.54
C MET A 84 8.40 -0.23 -1.82
N LEU A 85 7.60 0.84 -1.67
CA LEU A 85 7.18 1.72 -2.76
C LEU A 85 8.39 2.35 -3.46
N GLN A 86 9.31 2.93 -2.70
CA GLN A 86 10.52 3.58 -3.22
C GLN A 86 11.40 2.60 -3.97
N THR A 87 11.65 1.41 -3.41
CA THR A 87 12.46 0.37 -4.04
C THR A 87 11.87 -0.06 -5.38
N TYR A 88 10.55 -0.29 -5.44
CA TYR A 88 9.92 -0.73 -6.67
C TYR A 88 9.80 0.39 -7.72
N HIS A 89 9.53 1.62 -7.28
CA HIS A 89 9.58 2.80 -8.14
C HIS A 89 10.98 3.00 -8.75
N LEU A 90 12.05 2.81 -7.97
CA LEU A 90 13.42 2.87 -8.50
C LEU A 90 13.69 1.77 -9.53
N LYS A 91 13.18 0.55 -9.31
CA LYS A 91 13.25 -0.53 -10.32
C LYS A 91 12.59 -0.10 -11.64
N CYS A 92 11.40 0.51 -11.57
CA CYS A 92 10.72 1.05 -12.74
C CYS A 92 11.55 2.14 -13.45
N LYS A 93 12.10 3.10 -12.70
CA LYS A 93 12.95 4.16 -13.27
C LYS A 93 14.21 3.60 -13.92
N ASN A 94 14.87 2.64 -13.30
CA ASN A 94 16.07 2.03 -13.84
C ASN A 94 15.78 1.27 -15.13
N LEU A 95 14.65 0.55 -15.18
CA LEU A 95 14.20 -0.13 -16.41
C LEU A 95 13.98 0.86 -17.56
N LEU A 96 13.45 2.05 -17.28
CA LEU A 96 13.23 3.09 -18.29
C LEU A 96 14.52 3.84 -18.67
N LYS A 97 15.49 3.93 -17.76
CA LYS A 97 16.78 4.60 -18.01
C LYS A 97 17.77 3.74 -18.79
N SER A 98 17.74 2.42 -18.59
CA SER A 98 18.80 1.53 -19.05
C SER A 98 18.77 1.21 -20.55
N ASN A 99 17.73 1.58 -21.30
CA ASN A 99 17.74 1.40 -22.76
C ASN A 99 16.68 2.24 -23.49
N PRO A 100 17.00 2.92 -24.61
CA PRO A 100 15.99 3.55 -25.46
C PRO A 100 15.01 2.55 -26.09
N ARG A 101 15.36 1.25 -26.13
CA ARG A 101 14.46 0.13 -26.46
C ARG A 101 14.65 -1.01 -25.46
N ILE A 102 13.81 -1.07 -24.43
CA ILE A 102 13.82 -2.18 -23.48
C ILE A 102 13.56 -3.49 -24.25
N PRO A 103 14.42 -4.52 -24.10
CA PRO A 103 14.16 -5.82 -24.74
C PRO A 103 12.79 -6.36 -24.34
N LYS A 104 12.02 -6.85 -25.32
CA LYS A 104 10.64 -7.31 -25.12
C LYS A 104 10.53 -8.33 -23.99
N ASN A 105 11.42 -9.32 -23.96
CA ASN A 105 11.44 -10.37 -22.92
C ASN A 105 11.70 -9.79 -21.52
N THR A 106 12.57 -8.79 -21.40
CA THR A 106 12.84 -8.10 -20.12
C THR A 106 11.61 -7.34 -19.64
N LEU A 107 10.93 -6.63 -20.56
CA LEU A 107 9.71 -5.90 -20.24
C LEU A 107 8.57 -6.86 -19.85
N GLU A 108 8.41 -7.96 -20.57
CA GLU A 108 7.42 -9.01 -20.28
C GLU A 108 7.69 -9.70 -18.94
N GLY A 109 8.94 -10.06 -18.65
CA GLY A 109 9.35 -10.60 -17.35
C GLY A 109 9.08 -9.63 -16.20
N PHE A 110 9.36 -8.33 -16.40
CA PHE A 110 9.06 -7.30 -15.41
C PHE A 110 7.55 -7.14 -15.18
N ARG A 111 6.75 -7.14 -16.26
CA ARG A 111 5.29 -7.10 -16.20
C ARG A 111 4.73 -8.33 -15.50
N LEU A 112 5.25 -9.53 -15.77
CA LEU A 112 4.84 -10.75 -15.11
C LEU A 112 5.13 -10.69 -13.61
N GLY A 113 6.33 -10.28 -13.22
CA GLY A 113 6.70 -10.08 -11.81
C GLY A 113 5.85 -9.01 -11.10
N SER A 114 5.37 -8.01 -11.84
CA SER A 114 4.50 -6.95 -11.28
C SER A 114 3.10 -7.44 -10.89
N LYS A 115 2.66 -8.60 -11.40
CA LYS A 115 1.39 -9.23 -11.02
C LYS A 115 1.41 -9.82 -9.61
N ALA A 116 2.59 -9.93 -8.99
CA ALA A 116 2.71 -10.35 -7.60
C ALA A 116 2.01 -9.36 -6.66
N LEU A 117 1.45 -9.89 -5.57
CA LEU A 117 0.82 -9.08 -4.51
C LEU A 117 1.82 -8.07 -3.95
N PHE A 118 1.40 -6.80 -3.81
CA PHE A 118 2.13 -5.81 -3.02
C PHE A 118 1.92 -6.12 -1.54
N ASP A 119 2.53 -7.22 -1.08
CA ASP A 119 2.19 -7.82 0.21
C ASP A 119 2.74 -7.00 1.37
N ILE A 120 1.90 -6.15 1.96
CA ILE A 120 2.20 -5.37 3.16
C ILE A 120 1.70 -6.03 4.44
N SER A 121 1.29 -7.30 4.41
CA SER A 121 0.96 -8.03 5.63
C SER A 121 2.17 -8.09 6.57
N ALA A 122 1.93 -8.04 7.87
CA ALA A 122 2.99 -8.16 8.86
C ALA A 122 3.50 -9.60 8.99
N CYS A 123 2.61 -10.58 8.87
CA CYS A 123 2.95 -12.00 8.94
C CYS A 123 3.12 -12.57 7.53
N LYS A 124 4.29 -13.15 7.26
CA LYS A 124 4.65 -13.79 5.98
C LYS A 124 4.56 -15.32 5.99
N CYS A 125 4.10 -15.92 7.09
CA CYS A 125 3.97 -17.37 7.18
C CYS A 125 2.97 -17.90 6.15
N GLN A 126 3.28 -19.08 5.60
CA GLN A 126 2.39 -19.89 4.78
C GLN A 126 1.66 -20.93 5.64
N GLU A 127 2.39 -21.59 6.55
CA GLU A 127 1.82 -22.52 7.51
C GLU A 127 1.35 -21.79 8.78
N PHE A 128 0.07 -21.43 8.83
CA PHE A 128 -0.45 -20.59 9.91
C PHE A 128 -0.57 -21.30 11.27
N LEU A 129 -0.64 -22.63 11.28
CA LEU A 129 -0.70 -23.42 12.52
C LEU A 129 0.62 -23.35 13.29
N LYS A 130 1.77 -23.38 12.58
CA LYS A 130 3.11 -23.26 13.17
C LYS A 130 3.62 -21.82 13.27
N CYS A 131 2.79 -20.83 12.92
CA CYS A 131 3.20 -19.43 12.92
C CYS A 131 3.51 -18.93 14.33
N ALA A 132 4.74 -18.46 14.57
CA ALA A 132 5.19 -17.87 15.84
C ALA A 132 5.15 -16.33 15.87
N CYS A 133 4.53 -15.68 14.87
CA CYS A 133 4.44 -14.22 14.85
C CYS A 133 3.70 -13.67 16.08
N PRO A 134 4.07 -12.47 16.57
CA PRO A 134 3.35 -11.79 17.64
C PRO A 134 1.85 -11.72 17.37
N LYS A 135 1.02 -11.88 18.41
CA LYS A 135 -0.45 -11.96 18.29
C LYS A 135 -1.06 -10.80 17.50
N ASN A 136 -0.54 -9.59 17.67
CA ASN A 136 -1.00 -8.38 16.96
C ASN A 136 -0.52 -8.27 15.50
N LYS A 137 0.37 -9.15 15.06
CA LYS A 137 0.93 -9.20 13.70
C LYS A 137 0.49 -10.47 12.94
N LYS A 138 -0.06 -11.47 13.65
CA LYS A 138 -0.52 -12.74 13.11
C LYS A 138 -1.78 -12.57 12.27
N ILE A 139 -1.90 -13.32 11.18
CA ILE A 139 -3.12 -13.33 10.37
C ILE A 139 -4.27 -13.98 11.15
N PRO A 140 -5.43 -13.32 11.32
CA PRO A 140 -6.61 -13.91 11.94
C PRO A 140 -7.08 -15.16 11.21
N ALA A 141 -7.59 -16.17 11.93
CA ALA A 141 -7.98 -17.45 11.33
C ALA A 141 -8.97 -17.30 10.17
N ARG A 142 -9.93 -16.37 10.29
CA ARG A 142 -10.93 -16.07 9.25
C ARG A 142 -10.32 -15.53 7.95
N GLU A 143 -9.21 -14.78 8.03
CA GLU A 143 -8.57 -14.14 6.88
C GLU A 143 -7.48 -15.00 6.23
N ARG A 144 -7.19 -16.20 6.77
CA ARG A 144 -6.12 -17.07 6.25
C ARG A 144 -6.41 -17.57 4.84
N GLY A 145 -7.65 -17.98 4.56
CA GLY A 145 -8.05 -18.41 3.22
C GLY A 145 -7.89 -17.27 2.21
N PHE A 146 -8.40 -16.09 2.56
CA PHE A 146 -8.28 -14.89 1.73
C PHE A 146 -6.82 -14.52 1.43
N ILE A 147 -5.95 -14.39 2.45
CA ILE A 147 -4.55 -13.99 2.17
C ILE A 147 -3.77 -15.07 1.40
N THR A 148 -4.09 -16.35 1.59
CA THR A 148 -3.47 -17.44 0.81
C THR A 148 -3.84 -17.31 -0.65
N ASP A 149 -5.14 -17.14 -0.96
CA ASP A 149 -5.60 -16.88 -2.32
C ASP A 149 -4.94 -15.62 -2.91
N GLN A 150 -4.92 -14.51 -2.17
CA GLN A 150 -4.34 -13.24 -2.64
C GLN A 150 -2.83 -13.33 -2.90
N ARG A 151 -2.13 -14.29 -2.31
CA ARG A 151 -0.71 -14.58 -2.57
C ARG A 151 -0.50 -15.53 -3.76
N THR A 152 -1.54 -16.24 -4.19
CA THR A 152 -1.48 -17.24 -5.26
C THR A 152 -2.38 -16.87 -6.43
N ALA A 153 -3.60 -17.42 -6.49
CA ALA A 153 -4.52 -17.33 -7.61
C ALA A 153 -5.23 -15.98 -7.71
N ARG A 154 -5.36 -15.26 -6.59
CA ARG A 154 -5.95 -13.91 -6.49
C ARG A 154 -7.39 -13.85 -7.02
N GLN A 155 -8.18 -14.87 -6.73
CA GLN A 155 -9.56 -14.99 -7.20
C GLN A 155 -10.57 -14.40 -6.21
N MET A 156 -10.24 -14.39 -4.91
CA MET A 156 -11.11 -13.85 -3.88
C MET A 156 -11.11 -12.31 -3.88
N VAL A 157 -12.24 -11.74 -3.47
CA VAL A 157 -12.41 -10.30 -3.27
C VAL A 157 -12.77 -10.02 -1.81
N ILE A 158 -12.44 -8.83 -1.33
CA ILE A 158 -12.84 -8.32 -0.02
C ILE A 158 -14.36 -8.15 -0.06
N GLY A 159 -15.08 -8.95 0.73
CA GLY A 159 -16.52 -8.82 0.90
C GLY A 159 -16.89 -7.51 1.60
N ALA A 160 -18.14 -7.07 1.44
CA ALA A 160 -18.66 -5.96 2.25
C ALA A 160 -18.62 -6.36 3.74
N LEU A 161 -17.84 -5.65 4.55
CA LEU A 161 -17.82 -5.86 5.99
C LEU A 161 -19.21 -5.53 6.55
N ASP A 162 -19.78 -6.44 7.33
CA ASP A 162 -20.93 -6.15 8.17
C ASP A 162 -20.66 -4.89 9.01
N VAL A 163 -21.60 -3.93 8.98
CA VAL A 163 -21.55 -2.62 9.66
C VAL A 163 -21.16 -2.78 11.15
N VAL A 164 -21.65 -3.85 11.78
CA VAL A 164 -21.36 -4.16 13.19
C VAL A 164 -19.87 -4.47 13.38
N THR A 165 -19.27 -5.22 12.46
CA THR A 165 -17.87 -5.62 12.49
C THR A 165 -16.96 -4.41 12.22
N THR A 166 -17.30 -3.58 11.23
CA THR A 166 -16.59 -2.33 10.93
C THR A 166 -16.58 -1.39 12.13
N THR A 167 -17.72 -1.22 12.81
CA THR A 167 -17.84 -0.37 13.99
C THR A 167 -16.95 -0.86 15.15
N LYS A 168 -16.88 -2.18 15.37
CA LYS A 168 -16.02 -2.78 16.40
C LYS A 168 -14.53 -2.59 16.10
N ILE A 169 -14.11 -2.79 14.85
CA ILE A 169 -12.71 -2.60 14.41
C ILE A 169 -12.30 -1.14 14.59
N THR A 170 -13.10 -0.19 14.10
CA THR A 170 -12.81 1.26 14.20
C THR A 170 -12.70 1.72 15.65
N LYS A 171 -13.62 1.28 16.53
CA LYS A 171 -13.56 1.55 17.98
C LYS A 171 -12.29 0.98 18.62
N THR A 172 -11.80 -0.16 18.13
CA THR A 172 -10.59 -0.81 18.66
C THR A 172 -9.32 -0.09 18.21
N LEU A 173 -9.24 0.28 16.92
CA LEU A 173 -8.13 1.07 16.36
C LEU A 173 -8.03 2.44 17.04
N LYS A 174 -9.17 3.13 17.24
CA LYS A 174 -9.22 4.41 17.97
C LYS A 174 -8.72 4.28 19.40
N ARG A 175 -9.11 3.21 20.12
CA ARG A 175 -8.61 2.95 21.48
C ARG A 175 -7.10 2.69 21.50
N LYS A 176 -6.56 2.00 20.49
CA LYS A 176 -5.14 1.71 20.39
C LYS A 176 -4.31 2.98 20.11
N SER A 177 -4.74 3.82 19.17
CA SER A 177 -4.05 5.08 18.87
C SER A 177 -4.03 6.03 20.07
N ILE A 178 -5.13 6.13 20.82
CA ILE A 178 -5.20 6.91 22.07
C ILE A 178 -4.19 6.41 23.11
N ARG A 179 -4.07 5.08 23.29
CA ARG A 179 -3.10 4.46 24.22
C ARG A 179 -1.65 4.71 23.80
N GLU A 180 -1.36 4.63 22.50
CA GLU A 180 -0.02 4.91 21.98
C GLU A 180 0.36 6.40 22.15
N ASN A 181 -0.58 7.31 21.87
CA ASN A 181 -0.37 8.75 22.11
C ASN A 181 -0.15 9.09 23.59
N SER A 182 -0.92 8.50 24.49
CA SER A 182 -0.78 8.75 25.93
C SER A 182 0.51 8.16 26.51
N LYS A 183 1.02 7.03 25.98
CA LYS A 183 2.36 6.53 26.30
C LYS A 183 3.45 7.49 25.80
N SER A 184 3.37 7.95 24.55
CA SER A 184 4.35 8.87 23.97
C SER A 184 4.43 10.22 24.72
N LYS A 185 3.29 10.73 25.22
CA LYS A 185 3.24 11.93 26.08
C LYS A 185 3.91 11.73 27.45
N ARG A 186 3.81 10.54 28.06
CA ARG A 186 4.46 10.24 29.35
C ARG A 186 5.98 10.19 29.26
N LEU A 187 6.52 9.68 28.14
CA LEU A 187 7.96 9.58 27.89
C LEU A 187 8.65 10.93 27.61
N LYS A 188 7.90 11.99 27.29
CA LYS A 188 8.44 13.33 26.98
C LYS A 188 8.44 14.30 28.17
N LYS A 189 8.04 13.90 29.38
CA LYS A 189 8.13 14.78 30.55
C LYS A 189 9.61 14.93 30.96
N PRO A 190 10.19 16.14 30.93
CA PRO A 190 11.56 16.34 31.40
C PRO A 190 11.63 16.04 32.91
N LYS A 191 12.64 15.24 33.32
CA LYS A 191 12.96 15.06 34.73
C LYS A 191 13.47 16.41 35.25
N HIS A 192 12.70 17.08 36.09
CA HIS A 192 13.20 18.23 36.84
C HIS A 192 14.33 17.74 37.75
N VAL A 193 15.56 18.03 37.39
CA VAL A 193 16.73 17.86 38.25
C VAL A 193 16.60 18.92 39.35
N ARG A 194 16.31 18.49 40.59
CA ARG A 194 16.46 19.34 41.76
C ARG A 194 17.95 19.62 41.92
N LYS A 195 18.35 20.89 41.75
CA LYS A 195 19.68 21.37 42.13
C LYS A 195 19.67 21.52 43.65
N SER A 196 20.59 20.81 44.31
CA SER A 196 21.07 21.14 45.66
C SER A 196 22.12 22.23 45.56
#